data_AF-A0A2S9J6V4-F1
#
_entry.id   AF-A0A2S9J6V4-F1
#
_cell.length_a   1.000
_cell.length_b   1.000
_cell.length_c   1.000
_cell.angle_alpha   90.00
_cell.angle_beta   90.00
_cell.angle_gamma   90.00
#
_symmetry.space_group_name_H-M   'P 1'
#
loop_
_entity.id
_entity.type
_entity.pdbx_description
1 polymer ?
#
loop_
_entity_poly.entity_id
_entity_poly.type
_entity_poly.pdbx_seq_one_letter_code
_entity_poly.pdbx_strand_id
1 'polypeptide(L)'
;MRQLVVLTLLLLAFGCKKNEDYNDDTKDKRIRSKFSYVNPQGKTLPDSTLILPTYGFAINVDSPYKTYGGANFVNETHWETKSGQKLNTMQGIFLQWKLLNLANDKWVRTDTTEDLKLQIFDPGKYKLFQYVYSSAENRKNSMYPLDSISKSIEFVNVKQIDSITVDTLSFHSPYLNWELDRDAPVDAFVSVYSSNTDMENGEEPIFTSETIKGLRQGTTGIKFNLSGLDHFIPTFMTTRGTEDGALLQLNVQQGGKTYTLIDNDWRLIFRYLQTGYLSEDKSSVMEELKIRFGNMTLKVNSSFKFSQ
;
A
#
# COMPACT_ATOMS: atom_id res chain seq x y z
N MET A 1 38.16 49.10 -27.10
CA MET A 1 36.87 49.26 -26.37
C MET A 1 35.77 48.77 -27.32
N ARG A 2 35.15 47.61 -27.06
CA ARG A 2 33.77 47.46 -26.49
C ARG A 2 32.72 48.24 -27.33
N GLN A 3 31.61 47.72 -27.88
CA GLN A 3 30.74 46.53 -27.77
C GLN A 3 29.90 46.45 -29.07
N LEU A 4 29.73 45.31 -29.76
CA LEU A 4 28.68 44.26 -29.64
C LEU A 4 27.22 44.75 -29.54
N VAL A 5 26.44 44.76 -30.64
CA VAL A 5 24.96 44.69 -30.64
C VAL A 5 24.43 44.07 -31.96
N VAL A 6 23.81 42.89 -31.79
CA VAL A 6 22.63 42.31 -32.46
C VAL A 6 22.71 41.89 -33.93
N LEU A 7 22.91 40.58 -34.08
CA LEU A 7 22.48 39.76 -35.21
C LEU A 7 21.29 38.91 -34.76
N THR A 8 20.05 39.27 -35.13
CA THR A 8 18.96 38.30 -35.39
C THR A 8 17.71 39.01 -35.88
N LEU A 9 17.38 38.89 -37.16
CA LEU A 9 16.00 38.88 -37.66
C LEU A 9 16.00 38.46 -39.13
N LEU A 10 14.99 37.68 -39.48
CA LEU A 10 14.66 37.12 -40.80
C LEU A 10 15.41 35.84 -41.20
N LEU A 11 14.78 34.69 -40.91
CA LEU A 11 14.17 33.83 -41.95
C LEU A 11 13.78 32.47 -41.35
N LEU A 12 12.60 32.41 -40.73
CA LEU A 12 11.83 31.15 -40.61
C LEU A 12 10.36 31.46 -40.87
N ALA A 13 10.08 31.80 -42.12
CA ALA A 13 8.77 31.63 -42.73
C ALA A 13 8.76 30.26 -43.42
N PHE A 14 8.62 29.19 -42.63
CA PHE A 14 8.04 27.94 -43.14
C PHE A 14 6.69 27.77 -42.47
N GLY A 15 5.66 27.90 -43.31
CA GLY A 15 4.27 28.03 -42.91
C GLY A 15 3.83 26.89 -42.01
N CYS A 16 3.23 27.30 -40.89
CA CYS A 16 2.26 26.52 -40.16
C CYS A 16 1.23 25.97 -41.15
N LYS A 17 1.31 24.70 -41.53
CA LYS A 17 0.09 23.95 -41.81
C LYS A 17 -0.60 23.74 -40.48
N LYS A 18 -1.49 24.68 -40.17
CA LYS A 18 -2.55 24.51 -39.18
C LYS A 18 -3.33 23.29 -39.66
N ASN A 19 -3.12 22.14 -39.02
CA ASN A 19 -4.01 20.99 -39.25
C ASN A 19 -5.40 21.45 -38.82
N GLU A 20 -6.21 21.71 -39.83
CA GLU A 20 -7.65 21.82 -39.77
C GLU A 20 -8.19 20.47 -39.28
N ASP A 21 -8.42 20.40 -37.97
CA ASP A 21 -9.48 19.61 -37.33
C ASP A 21 -9.60 20.02 -35.85
N TYR A 22 -9.49 21.32 -35.58
CA TYR A 22 -9.99 21.91 -34.35
C TYR A 22 -11.33 22.55 -34.70
N ASN A 23 -12.42 21.83 -34.42
CA ASN A 23 -13.78 22.33 -34.53
C ASN A 23 -13.86 23.76 -33.96
N ASP A 24 -14.33 24.71 -34.76
CA ASP A 24 -14.44 26.14 -34.42
C ASP A 24 -15.38 26.40 -33.21
N ASP A 25 -16.03 25.34 -32.72
CA ASP A 25 -16.92 25.29 -31.56
C ASP A 25 -16.23 25.39 -30.17
N THR A 26 -14.90 25.55 -30.09
CA THR A 26 -14.16 25.58 -28.81
C THR A 26 -13.52 26.93 -28.44
N LYS A 27 -13.67 28.00 -29.24
CA LYS A 27 -13.05 29.33 -28.98
C LYS A 27 -13.40 29.92 -27.60
N ASP A 28 -14.54 29.54 -27.03
CA ASP A 28 -15.03 30.02 -25.73
C ASP A 28 -15.12 28.92 -24.66
N LYS A 29 -14.48 27.77 -24.90
CA LYS A 29 -14.45 26.62 -24.00
C LYS A 29 -13.03 26.40 -23.50
N ARG A 30 -12.88 25.93 -22.26
CA ARG A 30 -11.63 25.42 -21.70
C ARG A 30 -11.88 24.07 -21.03
N ILE A 31 -10.85 23.22 -21.01
CA ILE A 31 -10.88 22.01 -20.20
C ILE A 31 -10.54 22.39 -18.77
N ARG A 32 -11.23 21.74 -17.83
CA ARG A 32 -10.86 21.75 -16.43
C ARG A 32 -10.62 20.33 -15.97
N SER A 33 -9.37 20.00 -15.70
CA SER A 33 -8.97 18.72 -15.12
C SER A 33 -9.15 18.73 -13.61
N LYS A 34 -9.80 17.69 -13.09
CA LYS A 34 -9.97 17.46 -11.66
C LYS A 34 -10.17 15.97 -11.42
N PHE A 35 -9.63 15.48 -10.32
CA PHE A 35 -9.92 14.14 -9.84
C PHE A 35 -10.00 14.11 -8.32
N SER A 36 -10.62 13.07 -7.78
CA SER A 36 -10.75 12.85 -6.35
C SER A 36 -10.57 11.38 -6.03
N TYR A 37 -10.03 11.09 -4.84
CA TYR A 37 -9.99 9.71 -4.36
C TYR A 37 -11.29 9.38 -3.66
N VAL A 38 -11.91 8.29 -4.09
CA VAL A 38 -13.14 7.76 -3.50
C VAL A 38 -12.79 6.44 -2.83
N ASN A 39 -13.08 6.34 -1.52
CA ASN A 39 -12.86 5.12 -0.74
C ASN A 39 -13.92 4.04 -1.08
N PRO A 40 -13.79 2.81 -0.57
CA PRO A 40 -14.76 1.73 -0.85
C PRO A 40 -16.20 2.00 -0.41
N GLN A 41 -16.42 3.02 0.42
CA GLN A 41 -17.73 3.46 0.90
C GLN A 41 -18.36 4.52 -0.04
N GLY A 42 -17.66 4.95 -1.09
CA GLY A 42 -18.10 6.04 -1.95
C GLY A 42 -17.79 7.44 -1.39
N LYS A 43 -17.03 7.54 -0.30
CA LYS A 43 -16.66 8.84 0.29
C LYS A 43 -15.41 9.40 -0.37
N THR A 44 -15.48 10.66 -0.80
CA THR A 44 -14.32 11.44 -1.25
C THR A 44 -13.45 11.82 -0.07
N LEU A 45 -12.14 11.53 -0.15
CA LEU A 45 -11.16 11.92 0.88
C LEU A 45 -10.41 13.20 0.48
N PRO A 46 -10.09 14.09 1.45
CA PRO A 46 -9.44 15.38 1.20
C PRO A 46 -8.01 15.28 0.62
N ASP A 47 -7.52 16.41 0.10
CA ASP A 47 -6.44 16.45 -0.87
C ASP A 47 -4.99 16.39 -0.37
N SER A 48 -4.71 16.30 0.92
CA SER A 48 -3.33 16.53 1.40
C SER A 48 -2.40 15.31 1.35
N THR A 49 -2.82 14.10 1.75
CA THR A 49 -2.03 12.86 1.62
C THR A 49 -2.97 11.68 1.80
N LEU A 50 -3.08 10.82 0.77
CA LEU A 50 -3.93 9.63 0.82
C LEU A 50 -3.11 8.44 1.28
N ILE A 51 -3.47 7.90 2.44
CA ILE A 51 -2.82 6.77 3.12
C ILE A 51 -3.59 5.49 2.77
N LEU A 52 -3.02 4.63 1.94
CA LEU A 52 -3.68 3.43 1.42
C LEU A 52 -2.94 2.17 1.87
N PRO A 53 -3.64 1.11 2.33
CA PRO A 53 -3.02 -0.15 2.69
C PRO A 53 -2.46 -0.82 1.44
N THR A 54 -1.33 -1.51 1.56
CA THR A 54 -0.79 -2.28 0.43
C THR A 54 -1.63 -3.53 0.13
N TYR A 55 -1.39 -4.11 -1.04
CA TYR A 55 -1.95 -5.40 -1.39
C TYR A 55 -1.39 -6.49 -0.47
N GLY A 56 -2.30 -7.26 0.12
CA GLY A 56 -1.98 -8.56 0.68
C GLY A 56 -2.05 -9.65 -0.39
N PHE A 57 -0.91 -10.15 -0.88
CA PHE A 57 -0.89 -11.35 -1.72
C PHE A 57 -0.97 -12.62 -0.86
N ALA A 58 -1.78 -13.59 -1.28
CA ALA A 58 -1.70 -14.97 -0.81
C ALA A 58 -0.73 -15.79 -1.69
N ILE A 59 -0.02 -16.75 -1.09
CA ILE A 59 0.61 -17.88 -1.79
C ILE A 59 -0.08 -19.18 -1.31
N ASN A 60 -1.10 -19.62 -2.08
CA ASN A 60 -1.75 -20.97 -2.22
C ASN A 60 -2.31 -21.68 -0.94
N VAL A 61 -3.46 -22.39 -0.90
CA VAL A 61 -4.23 -23.23 -1.85
C VAL A 61 -5.73 -23.22 -1.46
N ASP A 62 -6.64 -23.38 -2.42
CA ASP A 62 -8.10 -23.67 -2.33
C ASP A 62 -9.15 -22.53 -2.28
N SER A 63 -8.77 -21.25 -2.28
CA SER A 63 -9.75 -20.18 -2.60
C SER A 63 -9.11 -18.95 -3.24
N PRO A 64 -9.42 -18.63 -4.50
CA PRO A 64 -9.04 -17.34 -5.08
C PRO A 64 -9.91 -16.25 -4.45
N TYR A 65 -9.40 -15.57 -3.42
CA TYR A 65 -10.08 -14.39 -2.87
C TYR A 65 -9.99 -13.22 -3.87
N LYS A 66 -11.13 -12.52 -3.99
CA LYS A 66 -11.38 -11.46 -4.98
C LYS A 66 -10.47 -10.26 -4.74
N THR A 67 -9.91 -9.70 -5.80
CA THR A 67 -9.34 -8.35 -5.80
C THR A 67 -10.37 -7.36 -5.25
N TYR A 68 -9.99 -6.53 -4.28
CA TYR A 68 -10.87 -5.50 -3.75
C TYR A 68 -11.23 -4.49 -4.84
N GLY A 69 -12.46 -4.56 -5.32
CA GLY A 69 -13.09 -3.48 -6.08
C GLY A 69 -13.76 -2.51 -5.10
N GLY A 70 -13.46 -1.21 -5.21
CA GLY A 70 -14.21 -0.20 -4.47
C GLY A 70 -13.52 1.16 -4.36
N ALA A 71 -12.19 1.21 -4.24
CA ALA A 71 -11.45 2.46 -4.13
C ALA A 71 -10.81 2.86 -5.47
N ASN A 72 -11.10 4.08 -5.94
CA ASN A 72 -10.60 4.59 -7.22
C ASN A 72 -10.27 6.08 -7.13
N PHE A 73 -9.38 6.52 -8.01
CA PHE A 73 -9.35 7.94 -8.39
C PHE A 73 -10.40 8.17 -9.46
N VAL A 74 -11.42 8.94 -9.11
CA VAL A 74 -12.55 9.27 -9.98
C VAL A 74 -12.22 10.53 -10.77
N ASN A 75 -12.41 10.46 -12.08
CA ASN A 75 -12.24 11.59 -12.96
C ASN A 75 -13.44 12.55 -12.86
N GLU A 76 -13.16 13.84 -12.72
CA GLU A 76 -14.16 14.91 -12.75
C GLU A 76 -13.89 15.91 -13.90
N THR A 77 -13.00 15.55 -14.85
CA THR A 77 -12.63 16.39 -15.98
C THR A 77 -13.83 16.68 -16.87
N HIS A 78 -13.98 17.94 -17.24
CA HIS A 78 -15.06 18.39 -18.12
C HIS A 78 -14.63 19.62 -18.93
N TRP A 79 -15.36 19.89 -20.00
CA TRP A 79 -15.33 21.19 -20.66
C TRP A 79 -16.15 22.20 -19.86
N GLU A 80 -15.69 23.45 -19.78
CA GLU A 80 -16.47 24.57 -19.25
C GLU A 80 -16.34 25.78 -20.18
N THR A 81 -17.38 26.61 -20.24
CA THR A 81 -17.28 27.91 -20.91
C THR A 81 -16.32 28.84 -20.16
N LYS A 82 -15.84 29.91 -20.79
CA LYS A 82 -15.08 30.97 -20.08
C LYS A 82 -15.84 31.57 -18.89
N SER A 83 -17.18 31.58 -18.95
CA SER A 83 -18.05 32.01 -17.85
C SER A 83 -18.21 30.97 -16.73
N GLY A 84 -17.59 29.79 -16.85
CA GLY A 84 -17.60 28.73 -15.84
C GLY A 84 -18.78 27.76 -15.93
N GLN A 85 -19.58 27.80 -17.01
CA GLN A 85 -20.67 26.86 -17.20
C GLN A 85 -20.11 25.51 -17.64
N LYS A 86 -20.30 24.47 -16.81
CA LYS A 86 -19.92 23.09 -17.12
C LYS A 86 -20.72 22.58 -18.33
N LEU A 87 -19.99 22.00 -19.28
CA LEU A 87 -20.50 21.35 -20.48
C LEU A 87 -20.42 19.83 -20.27
N ASN A 88 -21.55 19.14 -20.34
CA ASN A 88 -21.67 17.72 -19.98
C ASN A 88 -21.18 16.73 -21.07
N THR A 89 -20.20 17.11 -21.90
CA THR A 89 -19.68 16.22 -22.94
C THR A 89 -18.25 15.79 -22.63
N MET A 90 -18.03 14.50 -22.36
CA MET A 90 -16.69 13.90 -22.38
C MET A 90 -16.19 13.58 -23.80
N GLN A 91 -17.02 13.78 -24.83
CA GLN A 91 -16.62 13.59 -26.21
C GLN A 91 -15.42 14.49 -26.55
N GLY A 92 -14.42 13.90 -27.21
CA GLY A 92 -13.19 14.59 -27.59
C GLY A 92 -12.17 14.79 -26.47
N ILE A 93 -12.40 14.23 -25.27
CA ILE A 93 -11.45 14.24 -24.16
C ILE A 93 -10.73 12.88 -24.11
N PHE A 94 -9.40 12.90 -24.15
CA PHE A 94 -8.57 11.69 -24.02
C PHE A 94 -7.72 11.81 -22.76
N LEU A 95 -7.97 10.94 -21.78
CA LEU A 95 -7.27 10.94 -20.49
C LEU A 95 -6.08 10.00 -20.51
N GLN A 96 -5.02 10.39 -19.79
CA GLN A 96 -3.90 9.53 -19.43
C GLN A 96 -3.46 9.79 -18.00
N TRP A 97 -3.42 8.74 -17.20
CA TRP A 97 -2.88 8.75 -15.86
C TRP A 97 -1.42 8.32 -15.90
N LYS A 98 -0.57 8.95 -15.09
CA LYS A 98 0.81 8.49 -14.88
C LYS A 98 1.17 8.56 -13.40
N LEU A 99 1.82 7.52 -12.89
CA LEU A 99 2.28 7.47 -11.50
C LEU A 99 3.81 7.48 -11.46
N LEU A 100 4.38 8.47 -10.77
CA LEU A 100 5.81 8.62 -10.52
C LEU A 100 6.13 8.14 -9.11
N ASN A 101 7.08 7.22 -8.97
CA ASN A 101 7.68 6.88 -7.68
C ASN A 101 8.71 7.95 -7.30
N LEU A 102 8.51 8.61 -6.16
CA LEU A 102 9.36 9.74 -5.73
C LEU A 102 10.67 9.29 -5.08
N ALA A 103 10.83 8.02 -4.73
CA ALA A 103 12.07 7.52 -4.16
C ALA A 103 13.17 7.34 -5.22
N ASN A 104 12.78 7.07 -6.47
CA ASN A 104 13.72 6.76 -7.55
C ASN A 104 13.44 7.51 -8.87
N ASP A 105 12.49 8.45 -8.86
CA ASP A 105 12.06 9.24 -10.01
C ASP A 105 11.67 8.42 -11.25
N LYS A 106 11.13 7.21 -11.06
CA LYS A 106 10.66 6.34 -12.17
C LYS A 106 9.15 6.37 -12.33
N TRP A 107 8.70 6.44 -13.58
CA TRP A 107 7.32 6.17 -13.94
C TRP A 107 7.02 4.69 -13.74
N VAL A 108 6.17 4.38 -12.76
CA VAL A 108 5.83 2.99 -12.40
C VAL A 108 4.52 2.54 -13.04
N ARG A 109 3.69 3.47 -13.52
CA ARG A 109 2.46 3.15 -14.25
C ARG A 109 1.99 4.24 -15.18
N THR A 110 1.36 3.81 -16.27
CA THR A 110 0.55 4.61 -17.17
C THR A 110 -0.80 3.92 -17.37
N ASP A 111 -1.90 4.68 -17.37
CA ASP A 111 -3.26 4.17 -17.60
C ASP A 111 -4.04 5.15 -18.47
N THR A 112 -5.08 4.67 -19.15
CA THR A 112 -5.92 5.48 -20.06
C THR A 112 -7.42 5.33 -19.80
N THR A 113 -7.79 4.62 -18.72
CA THR A 113 -9.18 4.56 -18.25
C THR A 113 -9.69 5.91 -17.79
N GLU A 114 -11.00 6.07 -17.78
CA GLU A 114 -11.67 7.25 -17.23
C GLU A 114 -11.33 7.41 -15.75
N ASP A 115 -11.71 6.43 -14.94
CA ASP A 115 -11.31 6.32 -13.54
C ASP A 115 -10.06 5.46 -13.39
N LEU A 116 -9.14 5.87 -12.53
CA LEU A 116 -7.94 5.09 -12.25
C LEU A 116 -8.19 4.14 -11.07
N LYS A 117 -8.32 2.86 -11.39
CA LYS A 117 -8.25 1.78 -10.40
C LYS A 117 -6.79 1.54 -10.04
N LEU A 118 -6.35 1.96 -8.86
CA LEU A 118 -5.00 1.64 -8.43
C LEU A 118 -4.93 0.18 -7.96
N GLN A 119 -4.63 -0.74 -8.87
CA GLN A 119 -3.84 -1.92 -8.54
C GLN A 119 -2.52 -1.44 -7.90
N ILE A 120 -2.30 -1.87 -6.67
CA ILE A 120 -1.51 -1.18 -5.64
C ILE A 120 0.00 -1.39 -5.85
N PHE A 121 0.80 -0.39 -5.49
CA PHE A 121 2.27 -0.38 -5.55
C PHE A 121 2.89 -0.70 -4.19
N ASP A 122 4.21 -0.89 -4.18
CA ASP A 122 5.00 -0.98 -2.96
C ASP A 122 4.76 0.25 -2.05
N PRO A 123 4.86 0.10 -0.71
CA PRO A 123 4.82 1.24 0.20
C PRO A 123 5.76 2.34 -0.26
N GLY A 124 5.33 3.60 -0.13
CA GLY A 124 6.16 4.75 -0.49
C GLY A 124 5.36 5.96 -0.95
N LYS A 125 6.10 7.01 -1.29
CA LYS A 125 5.56 8.29 -1.76
C LYS A 125 5.57 8.35 -3.27
N TYR A 126 4.43 8.74 -3.83
CA TYR A 126 4.21 8.82 -5.26
C TYR A 126 3.59 10.15 -5.64
N LYS A 127 3.72 10.51 -6.91
CA LYS A 127 2.99 11.61 -7.51
C LYS A 127 2.15 11.09 -8.67
N LEU A 128 0.84 11.19 -8.53
CA LEU A 128 -0.12 10.82 -9.57
C LEU A 128 -0.44 12.04 -10.42
N PHE A 129 -0.34 11.86 -11.73
CA PHE A 129 -0.67 12.86 -12.73
C PHE A 129 -1.88 12.39 -13.55
N GLN A 130 -2.76 13.34 -13.88
CA GLN A 130 -3.79 13.18 -14.89
C GLN A 130 -3.52 14.19 -16.01
N TYR A 131 -3.31 13.69 -17.21
CA TYR A 131 -3.14 14.46 -18.43
C TYR A 131 -4.38 14.37 -19.30
N VAL A 132 -4.74 15.47 -19.93
CA VAL A 132 -5.90 15.57 -20.82
C VAL A 132 -5.44 15.96 -22.21
N TYR A 133 -5.92 15.25 -23.24
CA TYR A 133 -5.55 15.46 -24.63
C TYR A 133 -6.78 15.66 -25.52
N SER A 134 -6.59 16.37 -26.63
CA SER A 134 -7.61 16.60 -27.68
C SER A 134 -7.79 15.41 -28.63
N SER A 135 -6.83 14.48 -28.68
CA SER A 135 -6.87 13.34 -29.60
C SER A 135 -6.19 12.11 -29.01
N ALA A 136 -6.58 10.93 -29.50
CA ALA A 136 -5.95 9.67 -29.15
C ALA A 136 -4.47 9.63 -29.54
N GLU A 137 -4.10 10.26 -30.66
CA GLU A 137 -2.72 10.29 -31.17
C GLU A 137 -1.82 11.16 -30.28
N ASN A 138 -2.29 12.35 -29.90
CA ASN A 138 -1.58 13.23 -28.98
C ASN A 138 -1.37 12.55 -27.62
N ARG A 139 -2.40 11.86 -27.11
CA ARG A 139 -2.29 11.03 -25.91
C ARG A 139 -1.23 9.94 -26.07
N LYS A 140 -1.33 9.12 -27.12
CA LYS A 140 -0.41 8.00 -27.38
C LYS A 140 1.05 8.44 -27.40
N ASN A 141 1.33 9.59 -28.01
CA ASN A 141 2.68 10.14 -28.09
C ASN A 141 3.04 11.04 -26.88
N SER A 142 2.11 11.24 -25.95
CA SER A 142 2.25 12.14 -24.80
C SER A 142 2.66 13.57 -25.20
N MET A 143 2.11 14.09 -26.29
CA MET A 143 2.42 15.41 -26.85
C MET A 143 1.25 16.38 -26.67
N TYR A 144 1.58 17.65 -26.38
CA TYR A 144 0.64 18.77 -26.33
C TYR A 144 -0.62 18.50 -25.48
N PRO A 145 -0.48 18.20 -24.17
CA PRO A 145 -1.65 18.08 -23.30
C PRO A 145 -2.41 19.41 -23.26
N LEU A 146 -3.74 19.33 -23.28
CA LEU A 146 -4.63 20.47 -23.11
C LEU A 146 -4.62 20.98 -21.66
N ASP A 147 -4.52 20.06 -20.71
CA ASP A 147 -4.45 20.34 -19.28
C ASP A 147 -3.74 19.21 -18.54
N SER A 148 -3.22 19.50 -17.34
CA SER A 148 -2.67 18.48 -16.44
C SER A 148 -2.80 18.90 -14.98
N ILE A 149 -3.12 17.94 -14.12
CA ILE A 149 -3.15 18.11 -12.66
C ILE A 149 -2.42 16.95 -12.00
N SER A 150 -1.86 17.19 -10.81
CA SER A 150 -1.14 16.16 -10.06
C SER A 150 -1.41 16.22 -8.56
N LYS A 151 -1.30 15.07 -7.89
CA LYS A 151 -1.48 14.92 -6.43
C LYS A 151 -0.42 13.99 -5.86
N SER A 152 0.07 14.32 -4.66
CA SER A 152 0.96 13.42 -3.89
C SER A 152 0.12 12.37 -3.16
N ILE A 153 0.59 11.12 -3.20
CA ILE A 153 -0.07 9.96 -2.61
C ILE A 153 0.97 9.18 -1.81
N GLU A 154 0.60 8.66 -0.65
CA GLU A 154 1.47 7.83 0.16
C GLU A 154 0.83 6.46 0.40
N PHE A 155 1.38 5.42 -0.21
CA PHE A 155 0.97 4.08 0.14
C PHE A 155 1.71 3.69 1.40
N VAL A 156 0.98 3.38 2.47
CA VAL A 156 1.56 2.89 3.71
C VAL A 156 1.06 1.50 3.96
N ASN A 157 1.86 0.71 4.66
CA ASN A 157 1.43 -0.61 5.06
C ASN A 157 1.41 -0.71 6.58
N VAL A 158 0.58 0.14 7.19
CA VAL A 158 0.45 0.19 8.65
C VAL A 158 -0.91 -0.35 9.05
N LYS A 159 -0.95 -1.25 10.03
CA LYS A 159 -2.19 -1.93 10.48
C LYS A 159 -2.26 -1.93 12.00
N GLN A 160 -3.47 -1.92 12.53
CA GLN A 160 -3.71 -2.18 13.94
C GLN A 160 -3.72 -3.69 14.14
N ILE A 161 -3.04 -4.22 15.16
CA ILE A 161 -3.12 -5.65 15.48
C ILE A 161 -4.30 -5.87 16.41
N ASP A 162 -5.25 -6.70 16.00
CA ASP A 162 -6.45 -6.99 16.77
C ASP A 162 -6.25 -8.20 17.71
N SER A 163 -5.47 -9.18 17.27
CA SER A 163 -5.16 -10.36 18.09
C SER A 163 -3.92 -11.10 17.62
N ILE A 164 -3.15 -11.65 18.57
CA ILE A 164 -2.12 -12.64 18.32
C ILE A 164 -2.47 -13.91 19.12
N THR A 165 -2.58 -15.04 18.44
CA THR A 165 -2.98 -16.32 19.06
C THR A 165 -2.13 -17.49 18.59
N VAL A 166 -1.90 -18.48 19.45
CA VAL A 166 -1.25 -19.75 19.09
C VAL A 166 -2.27 -20.88 19.26
N ASP A 167 -2.49 -21.64 18.18
CA ASP A 167 -3.46 -22.73 18.17
C ASP A 167 -3.08 -23.85 19.15
N THR A 168 -1.83 -24.30 19.09
CA THR A 168 -1.27 -25.34 19.98
C THR A 168 0.21 -25.08 20.15
N LEU A 169 0.67 -24.95 21.39
CA LEU A 169 2.08 -24.73 21.72
C LEU A 169 2.89 -25.99 21.41
N SER A 170 3.93 -25.83 20.60
CA SER A 170 4.90 -26.87 20.29
C SER A 170 6.30 -26.33 20.51
N PHE A 171 7.18 -27.17 21.04
CA PHE A 171 8.59 -26.84 21.16
C PHE A 171 9.40 -27.28 19.92
N HIS A 172 8.72 -27.72 18.86
CA HIS A 172 9.35 -27.80 17.54
C HIS A 172 9.58 -26.38 17.03
N SER A 173 10.85 -26.01 16.91
CA SER A 173 11.30 -24.69 16.44
C SER A 173 12.30 -24.87 15.30
N PRO A 174 12.33 -23.96 14.30
CA PRO A 174 13.45 -23.89 13.38
C PRO A 174 14.75 -23.40 14.05
N TYR A 175 14.66 -22.85 15.27
CA TYR A 175 15.77 -22.36 16.05
C TYR A 175 16.29 -23.40 17.05
N LEU A 176 17.57 -23.26 17.41
CA LEU A 176 18.20 -24.12 18.41
C LEU A 176 17.56 -23.90 19.79
N ASN A 177 16.96 -24.96 20.33
CA ASN A 177 16.33 -24.96 21.65
C ASN A 177 16.63 -26.23 22.46
N TRP A 178 17.83 -26.81 22.28
CA TRP A 178 18.22 -28.10 22.89
C TRP A 178 18.28 -28.07 24.42
N GLU A 179 18.46 -26.89 25.02
CA GLU A 179 18.44 -26.70 26.48
C GLU A 179 17.03 -26.53 27.06
N LEU A 180 16.02 -26.35 26.19
CA LEU A 180 14.64 -26.23 26.63
C LEU A 180 14.14 -27.61 27.07
N ASP A 181 13.86 -27.76 28.36
CA ASP A 181 13.18 -28.93 28.90
C ASP A 181 11.73 -28.91 28.42
N ARG A 182 11.40 -29.88 27.56
CA ARG A 182 10.11 -30.00 26.89
C ARG A 182 8.99 -30.51 27.80
N ASP A 183 9.34 -31.10 28.94
CA ASP A 183 8.38 -31.66 29.90
C ASP A 183 8.05 -30.67 31.02
N ALA A 184 8.91 -29.68 31.24
CA ALA A 184 8.71 -28.61 32.20
C ALA A 184 7.81 -27.48 31.66
N PRO A 185 7.10 -26.77 32.55
CA PRO A 185 6.36 -25.58 32.15
C PRO A 185 7.30 -24.45 31.68
N VAL A 186 6.79 -23.61 30.80
CA VAL A 186 7.46 -22.43 30.26
C VAL A 186 6.58 -21.19 30.39
N ASP A 187 7.21 -20.03 30.38
CA ASP A 187 6.53 -18.74 30.33
C ASP A 187 6.61 -18.22 28.89
N ALA A 188 5.51 -17.85 28.25
CA ALA A 188 5.49 -17.45 26.83
C ALA A 188 5.10 -15.98 26.64
N PHE A 189 5.68 -15.33 25.64
CA PHE A 189 5.34 -13.97 25.24
C PHE A 189 5.62 -13.77 23.76
N VAL A 190 5.04 -12.72 23.17
CA VAL A 190 5.36 -12.32 21.80
C VAL A 190 6.10 -11.00 21.81
N SER A 191 7.09 -10.87 20.94
CA SER A 191 7.78 -9.61 20.66
C SER A 191 7.58 -9.22 19.20
N VAL A 192 7.48 -7.92 18.97
CA VAL A 192 7.43 -7.33 17.63
C VAL A 192 8.56 -6.32 17.52
N TYR A 193 9.39 -6.46 16.49
CA TYR A 193 10.43 -5.51 16.10
C TYR A 193 10.01 -4.78 14.83
N SER A 194 10.51 -3.56 14.62
CA SER A 194 10.21 -2.81 13.39
C SER A 194 10.74 -3.50 12.15
N SER A 195 11.85 -4.25 12.26
CA SER A 195 12.46 -5.02 11.19
C SER A 195 13.23 -6.23 11.74
N ASN A 196 13.64 -7.16 10.87
CA ASN A 196 14.59 -8.21 11.24
C ASN A 196 15.98 -7.61 11.54
N THR A 197 16.40 -6.63 10.74
CA THR A 197 17.67 -5.90 10.93
C THR A 197 17.77 -5.25 12.33
N ASP A 198 16.69 -4.66 12.84
CA ASP A 198 16.65 -4.03 14.17
C ASP A 198 16.92 -5.09 15.26
N MET A 199 16.28 -6.26 15.15
CA MET A 199 16.48 -7.38 16.07
C MET A 199 17.92 -7.89 16.03
N GLU A 200 18.49 -8.08 14.83
CA GLU A 200 19.88 -8.52 14.65
C GLU A 200 20.90 -7.52 15.22
N ASN A 201 20.59 -6.22 15.18
CA ASN A 201 21.40 -5.16 15.77
C ASN A 201 21.23 -5.03 17.29
N GLY A 202 20.31 -5.80 17.90
CA GLY A 202 20.06 -5.77 19.33
C GLY A 202 19.20 -4.59 19.80
N GLU A 203 18.43 -3.98 18.91
CA GLU A 203 17.44 -2.97 19.27
C GLU A 203 16.30 -3.60 20.09
N GLU A 204 15.67 -2.79 20.95
CA GLU A 204 14.53 -3.24 21.74
C GLU A 204 13.28 -3.47 20.84
N PRO A 205 12.42 -4.45 21.16
CA PRO A 205 11.15 -4.63 20.46
C PRO A 205 10.28 -3.36 20.56
N ILE A 206 9.61 -2.99 19.47
CA ILE A 206 8.58 -1.94 19.48
C ILE A 206 7.33 -2.35 20.28
N PHE A 207 7.18 -3.65 20.54
CA PHE A 207 6.15 -4.19 21.42
C PHE A 207 6.59 -5.54 22.01
N THR A 208 6.27 -5.75 23.29
CA THR A 208 6.36 -7.04 23.96
C THR A 208 5.07 -7.27 24.73
N SER A 209 4.43 -8.42 24.55
CA SER A 209 3.21 -8.76 25.28
C SER A 209 3.50 -9.05 26.74
N GLU A 210 2.46 -9.02 27.57
CA GLU A 210 2.52 -9.65 28.88
C GLU A 210 2.89 -11.14 28.75
N THR A 211 3.67 -11.63 29.72
CA THR A 211 4.12 -13.01 29.78
C THR A 211 3.01 -13.91 30.33
N ILE A 212 2.64 -14.94 29.57
CA ILE A 212 1.71 -15.98 30.00
C ILE A 212 2.50 -17.10 30.66
N LYS A 213 2.27 -17.32 31.95
CA LYS A 213 3.11 -18.21 32.75
C LYS A 213 2.63 -19.66 32.75
N GLY A 214 3.56 -20.58 32.98
CA GLY A 214 3.25 -21.97 33.33
C GLY A 214 2.66 -22.82 32.21
N LEU A 215 2.90 -22.47 30.94
CA LEU A 215 2.40 -23.19 29.78
C LEU A 215 3.16 -24.49 29.58
N ARG A 216 2.47 -25.53 29.11
CA ARG A 216 3.08 -26.83 28.77
C ARG A 216 2.97 -27.12 27.28
N GLN A 217 3.82 -28.00 26.77
CA GLN A 217 3.67 -28.52 25.41
C GLN A 217 2.25 -29.05 25.20
N GLY A 218 1.62 -28.67 24.08
CA GLY A 218 0.25 -29.04 23.76
C GLY A 218 -0.83 -28.10 24.33
N THR A 219 -0.48 -27.04 25.08
CA THR A 219 -1.45 -26.01 25.49
C THR A 219 -2.09 -25.39 24.24
N THR A 220 -3.43 -25.29 24.22
CA THR A 220 -4.18 -24.80 23.05
C THR A 220 -4.80 -23.42 23.28
N GLY A 221 -5.10 -22.71 22.19
CA GLY A 221 -5.90 -21.47 22.24
C GLY A 221 -5.24 -20.32 23.02
N ILE A 222 -3.92 -20.24 22.99
CA ILE A 222 -3.17 -19.20 23.72
C ILE A 222 -3.43 -17.86 23.04
N LYS A 223 -3.87 -16.86 23.81
CA LYS A 223 -4.12 -15.50 23.31
C LYS A 223 -3.25 -14.52 24.08
N PHE A 224 -2.48 -13.71 23.37
CA PHE A 224 -1.64 -12.68 23.97
C PHE A 224 -2.42 -11.39 24.18
N ASN A 225 -2.19 -10.74 25.33
CA ASN A 225 -2.70 -9.40 25.59
C ASN A 225 -1.89 -8.38 24.79
N LEU A 226 -2.60 -7.48 24.11
CA LEU A 226 -2.03 -6.44 23.25
C LEU A 226 -2.15 -5.04 23.86
N SER A 227 -2.44 -4.93 25.16
CA SER A 227 -2.43 -3.65 25.86
C SER A 227 -1.09 -2.94 25.71
N GLY A 228 -1.10 -1.67 25.29
CA GLY A 228 0.10 -0.89 25.01
C GLY A 228 0.51 -0.89 23.53
N LEU A 229 -0.19 -1.64 22.68
CA LEU A 229 -0.01 -1.60 21.23
C LEU A 229 -1.03 -0.65 20.59
N ASP A 230 -0.91 0.64 20.89
CA ASP A 230 -1.87 1.67 20.45
C ASP A 230 -1.53 2.27 19.07
N HIS A 231 -0.48 1.78 18.43
CA HIS A 231 0.08 2.34 17.21
C HIS A 231 -0.01 1.34 16.06
N PHE A 232 -0.18 1.86 14.84
CA PHE A 232 -0.15 1.01 13.65
C PHE A 232 1.27 0.47 13.46
N ILE A 233 1.39 -0.85 13.29
CA ILE A 233 2.66 -1.52 13.02
C ILE A 233 2.84 -1.69 11.50
N PRO A 234 4.07 -1.59 10.97
CA PRO A 234 4.39 -2.08 9.64
C PRO A 234 3.90 -3.52 9.43
N THR A 235 3.64 -3.90 8.19
CA THR A 235 3.19 -5.26 7.87
C THR A 235 4.20 -6.32 8.32
N PHE A 236 3.68 -7.50 8.67
CA PHE A 236 4.48 -8.72 8.88
C PHE A 236 4.89 -9.42 7.58
N MET A 237 4.63 -8.81 6.42
CA MET A 237 4.88 -9.41 5.12
C MET A 237 5.96 -8.65 4.37
N THR A 238 7.02 -9.35 4.02
CA THR A 238 8.01 -8.86 3.08
C THR A 238 7.48 -9.03 1.65
N THR A 239 7.16 -7.93 0.98
CA THR A 239 6.92 -7.94 -0.47
C THR A 239 8.26 -7.96 -1.21
N ARG A 240 8.30 -8.49 -2.44
CA ARG A 240 9.54 -8.48 -3.24
C ARG A 240 10.02 -7.04 -3.43
N GLY A 241 11.17 -6.69 -2.82
CA GLY A 241 11.82 -5.40 -3.00
C GLY A 241 11.64 -4.40 -1.84
N THR A 242 10.92 -4.76 -0.77
CA THR A 242 10.93 -3.99 0.49
C THR A 242 11.98 -4.57 1.44
N GLU A 243 12.86 -3.71 1.96
CA GLU A 243 13.74 -4.02 3.09
C GLU A 243 12.85 -4.11 4.35
N ASP A 244 12.64 -5.35 4.78
CA ASP A 244 12.10 -5.81 6.06
C ASP A 244 10.70 -5.33 6.48
N GLY A 245 9.74 -6.26 6.45
CA GLY A 245 8.51 -6.12 7.23
C GLY A 245 8.82 -6.23 8.74
N ALA A 246 7.86 -5.87 9.58
CA ALA A 246 7.97 -6.07 11.02
C ALA A 246 8.26 -7.55 11.32
N LEU A 247 9.15 -7.79 12.28
CA LEU A 247 9.46 -9.14 12.76
C LEU A 247 8.61 -9.45 13.99
N LEU A 248 7.74 -10.43 13.91
CA LEU A 248 7.00 -11.03 15.01
C LEU A 248 7.71 -12.30 15.46
N GLN A 249 7.98 -12.42 16.76
CA GLN A 249 8.51 -13.64 17.37
C GLN A 249 7.59 -14.14 18.47
N LEU A 250 7.40 -15.46 18.51
CA LEU A 250 6.93 -16.17 19.69
C LEU A 250 8.13 -16.66 20.49
N ASN A 251 8.21 -16.21 21.73
CA ASN A 251 9.30 -16.53 22.64
C ASN A 251 8.79 -17.31 23.85
N VAL A 252 9.67 -18.13 24.41
CA VAL A 252 9.45 -18.79 25.70
C VAL A 252 10.63 -18.59 26.64
N GLN A 253 10.33 -18.54 27.92
CA GLN A 253 11.27 -18.40 29.02
C GLN A 253 11.25 -19.65 29.89
N GLN A 254 12.44 -20.17 30.16
CA GLN A 254 12.66 -21.29 31.07
C GLN A 254 14.07 -21.18 31.65
N GLY A 255 14.21 -21.37 32.97
CA GLY A 255 15.51 -21.34 33.63
C GLY A 255 16.27 -20.00 33.48
N GLY A 256 15.55 -18.89 33.32
CA GLY A 256 16.15 -17.56 33.11
C GLY A 256 16.69 -17.31 31.71
N LYS A 257 16.48 -18.24 30.76
CA LYS A 257 16.84 -18.11 29.35
C LYS A 257 15.60 -17.88 28.50
N THR A 258 15.76 -17.13 27.41
CA THR A 258 14.72 -16.89 26.40
C THR A 258 15.04 -17.69 25.13
N TYR A 259 14.04 -18.36 24.58
CA TYR A 259 14.14 -19.15 23.35
C TYR A 259 13.07 -18.70 22.35
N THR A 260 13.47 -18.45 21.10
CA THR A 260 12.53 -18.19 20.00
C THR A 260 11.98 -19.52 19.47
N LEU A 261 10.65 -19.65 19.47
CA LEU A 261 9.98 -20.85 18.96
C LEU A 261 9.59 -20.73 17.49
N ILE A 262 9.16 -19.55 17.06
CA ILE A 262 8.79 -19.29 15.67
C ILE A 262 8.78 -17.77 15.45
N ASP A 263 9.09 -17.33 14.24
CA ASP A 263 8.90 -15.94 13.81
C ASP A 263 8.20 -15.88 12.46
N ASN A 264 8.11 -14.70 11.85
CA ASN A 264 7.55 -14.51 10.51
C ASN A 264 8.61 -14.28 9.42
N ASP A 265 9.90 -14.53 9.67
CA ASP A 265 10.96 -14.29 8.69
C ASP A 265 11.52 -15.59 8.09
N TRP A 266 11.56 -16.67 8.86
CA TRP A 266 12.15 -17.93 8.42
C TRP A 266 11.58 -18.50 7.10
N ARG A 267 12.48 -18.91 6.20
CA ARG A 267 12.18 -19.30 4.80
C ARG A 267 11.27 -20.53 4.64
N LEU A 268 11.11 -21.35 5.69
CA LEU A 268 10.31 -22.58 5.69
C LEU A 268 8.93 -22.41 6.34
N ILE A 269 8.54 -21.18 6.68
CA ILE A 269 7.24 -20.89 7.27
C ILE A 269 6.18 -20.88 6.16
N PHE A 270 5.11 -21.66 6.36
CA PHE A 270 3.90 -21.49 5.57
C PHE A 270 3.18 -20.23 6.03
N ARG A 271 3.06 -19.26 5.11
CA ARG A 271 2.35 -18.00 5.32
C ARG A 271 1.04 -18.04 4.57
N TYR A 272 -0.07 -18.03 5.30
CA TYR A 272 -1.39 -17.83 4.72
C TYR A 272 -1.86 -16.42 5.01
N LEU A 273 -2.29 -15.72 3.97
CA LEU A 273 -2.87 -14.40 4.08
C LEU A 273 -4.32 -14.44 3.62
N GLN A 274 -5.23 -14.07 4.50
CA GLN A 274 -6.60 -13.80 4.14
C GLN A 274 -6.93 -12.37 4.45
N THR A 275 -7.56 -11.69 3.51
CA THR A 275 -8.08 -10.35 3.74
C THR A 275 -9.59 -10.36 3.54
N GLY A 276 -10.33 -9.51 4.26
CA GLY A 276 -11.75 -9.23 4.01
C GLY A 276 -12.17 -7.87 4.54
N TYR A 277 -13.29 -7.29 4.08
CA TYR A 277 -13.90 -6.19 4.83
C TYR A 277 -14.46 -6.73 6.15
N LEU A 278 -14.14 -6.05 7.26
CA LEU A 278 -14.65 -6.40 8.58
C LEU A 278 -16.06 -5.86 8.81
N SER A 279 -16.33 -4.68 8.28
CA SER A 279 -17.60 -3.99 8.46
C SER A 279 -18.48 -4.13 7.22
N GLU A 280 -19.80 -4.23 7.45
CA GLU A 280 -20.78 -4.22 6.36
C GLU A 280 -20.72 -2.94 5.52
N ASP A 281 -20.35 -1.82 6.18
CA ASP A 281 -20.19 -0.50 5.56
C ASP A 281 -18.85 -0.30 4.83
N LYS A 282 -17.97 -1.32 4.81
CA LYS A 282 -16.65 -1.32 4.16
C LYS A 282 -15.66 -0.25 4.66
N SER A 283 -15.87 0.29 5.86
CA SER A 283 -14.95 1.23 6.53
C SER A 283 -13.65 0.57 7.03
N SER A 284 -13.63 -0.76 7.18
CA SER A 284 -12.46 -1.49 7.68
C SER A 284 -12.17 -2.79 6.93
N VAL A 285 -10.89 -3.14 6.85
CA VAL A 285 -10.37 -4.40 6.28
C VAL A 285 -9.67 -5.17 7.39
N MET A 286 -9.89 -6.48 7.46
CA MET A 286 -9.08 -7.42 8.24
C MET A 286 -8.07 -8.11 7.33
N GLU A 287 -6.94 -8.41 7.92
CA GLU A 287 -5.94 -9.31 7.41
C GLU A 287 -5.61 -10.34 8.49
N GLU A 288 -5.68 -11.62 8.13
CA GLU A 288 -5.18 -12.73 8.92
C GLU A 288 -3.88 -13.23 8.30
N LEU A 289 -2.79 -13.20 9.08
CA LEU A 289 -1.55 -13.89 8.80
C LEU A 289 -1.47 -15.16 9.66
N LYS A 290 -1.27 -16.31 9.02
CA LYS A 290 -0.93 -17.56 9.71
C LYS A 290 0.53 -17.92 9.45
N ILE A 291 1.27 -18.20 10.50
CA ILE A 291 2.67 -18.63 10.51
C ILE A 291 2.69 -20.03 11.10
N ARG A 292 3.08 -21.03 10.30
CA ARG A 292 3.07 -22.43 10.72
C ARG A 292 4.44 -23.07 10.66
N PHE A 293 4.80 -23.76 11.74
CA PHE A 293 5.94 -24.66 11.81
C PHE A 293 5.55 -25.96 12.54
N GLY A 294 5.72 -27.10 11.87
CA GLY A 294 5.22 -28.39 12.37
C GLY A 294 3.72 -28.37 12.66
N ASN A 295 3.35 -28.69 13.90
CA ASN A 295 1.98 -28.67 14.41
C ASN A 295 1.57 -27.36 15.10
N MET A 296 2.48 -26.39 15.22
CA MET A 296 2.19 -25.08 15.82
C MET A 296 1.81 -24.08 14.73
N THR A 297 0.74 -23.33 14.98
CA THR A 297 0.31 -22.20 14.14
C THR A 297 0.15 -20.96 15.01
N LEU A 298 0.92 -19.93 14.70
CA LEU A 298 0.76 -18.57 15.22
C LEU A 298 -0.11 -17.80 14.23
N LYS A 299 -1.21 -17.22 14.72
CA LYS A 299 -2.15 -16.42 13.93
C LYS A 299 -2.10 -14.99 14.41
N VAL A 300 -2.09 -14.07 13.46
CA VAL A 300 -2.15 -12.63 13.68
C VAL A 300 -3.34 -12.11 12.90
N ASN A 301 -4.31 -11.53 13.60
CA ASN A 301 -5.36 -10.75 12.97
C ASN A 301 -5.02 -9.29 13.12
N SER A 302 -5.11 -8.56 12.03
CA SER A 302 -4.87 -7.12 11.98
C SER A 302 -5.98 -6.45 11.19
N SER A 303 -6.25 -5.19 11.50
CA SER A 303 -7.24 -4.39 10.81
C SER A 303 -6.66 -3.07 10.31
N PHE A 304 -7.24 -2.61 9.21
CA PHE A 304 -7.01 -1.29 8.64
C PHE A 304 -8.33 -0.56 8.55
N LYS A 305 -8.37 0.69 9.02
CA LYS A 305 -9.52 1.59 8.85
C LYS A 305 -9.19 2.62 7.79
N PHE A 306 -10.05 2.79 6.80
CA PHE A 306 -9.93 3.91 5.87
C PHE A 306 -10.20 5.20 6.67
N SER A 307 -9.17 6.01 6.91
CA SER A 307 -9.32 7.28 7.62
C SER A 307 -10.29 8.21 6.87
N GLN A 308 -10.98 9.06 7.64
CA GLN A 308 -11.86 10.11 7.13
C GLN A 308 -11.10 11.40 6.85
#